data_AF-A0A3M1MUG6-F1
#
_entry.id   AF-A0A3M1MUG6-F1
#
_cell.length_a   1.000
_cell.length_b   1.000
_cell.length_c   1.000
_cell.angle_alpha   90.00
_cell.angle_beta   90.00
_cell.angle_gamma   90.00
#
_symmetry.space_group_name_H-M   'P 1'
#
loop_
_entity.id
_entity.type
_entity.pdbx_description
1 polymer ?
#
loop_
_entity_poly.entity_id
_entity_poly.type
_entity_poly.pdbx_seq_one_letter_code
_entity_poly.pdbx_strand_id
1 'polypeptide(L)'
;MNPREGSGPEGAFGRRWGRRSISAKGEDIMADIEKNIQGENRWRSSTDSPTATGFVVMGLTLMLFSFNRAHLVTFGDNWLASVLFYGGGLQILAGLYEWTRRCVFGAVAFTSFGFFWLSLIALFLSPMVGWSGEHRLVALACYLIFWGLFSGLLFMGTLNQPRATRLPFALFSFFLLLEAASLMTGVSWVRFAAHLAGISCGGLLVLLALRHRWAAAGAPVRKRCRADS
;
A
#
# COMPACT_ATOMS: atom_id res chain seq x y z
N MET A 1 -53.66 -1.47 68.40
CA MET A 1 -52.36 -1.77 69.06
C MET A 1 -51.32 -1.97 67.97
N ASN A 2 -50.30 -1.14 67.95
CA ASN A 2 -49.14 -1.22 67.05
C ASN A 2 -48.01 -1.96 67.80
N PRO A 3 -47.27 -2.88 67.17
CA PRO A 3 -45.91 -3.21 67.60
C PRO A 3 -44.86 -2.65 66.62
N ARG A 4 -43.83 -2.07 67.25
CA ARG A 4 -42.76 -1.24 66.68
C ARG A 4 -41.69 -2.03 65.91
N GLU A 5 -41.05 -1.28 65.00
CA GLU A 5 -39.60 -1.15 64.75
C GLU A 5 -38.75 -2.40 64.45
N GLY A 6 -38.16 -2.37 63.25
CA GLY A 6 -36.98 -3.12 62.85
C GLY A 6 -36.17 -2.34 61.80
N SER A 7 -35.97 -1.03 62.00
CA SER A 7 -35.13 -0.19 61.15
C SER A 7 -33.67 -0.23 61.64
N GLY A 8 -32.92 -1.26 61.24
CA GLY A 8 -31.48 -1.33 61.45
C GLY A 8 -30.71 -0.44 60.45
N PRO A 9 -29.73 0.38 60.88
CA PRO A 9 -28.97 1.28 60.00
C PRO A 9 -27.98 0.57 59.04
N GLU A 10 -27.85 -0.75 59.09
CA GLU A 10 -26.78 -1.47 58.41
C GLU A 10 -27.00 -1.71 56.90
N GLY A 11 -28.23 -1.61 56.40
CA GLY A 11 -28.52 -1.84 54.98
C GLY A 11 -28.06 -0.71 54.04
N ALA A 12 -27.95 0.52 54.54
CA ALA A 12 -27.66 1.69 53.70
C ALA A 12 -26.16 1.90 53.46
N PHE A 13 -25.31 1.49 54.40
CA PHE A 13 -23.87 1.72 54.35
C PHE A 13 -23.19 0.80 53.32
N GLY A 14 -23.40 -0.52 53.41
CA GLY A 14 -22.80 -1.49 52.47
C GLY A 14 -23.23 -1.30 51.01
N ARG A 15 -24.50 -0.92 50.76
CA ARG A 15 -25.00 -0.64 49.41
C ARG A 15 -24.36 0.60 48.79
N ARG A 16 -23.97 1.59 49.61
CA ARG A 16 -23.33 2.83 49.14
C ARG A 16 -21.88 2.60 48.73
N TRP A 17 -21.14 1.78 49.48
CA TRP A 17 -19.75 1.44 49.17
C TRP A 17 -19.63 0.44 48.01
N GLY A 18 -20.50 -0.58 47.95
CA GLY A 18 -20.56 -1.50 46.80
C GLY A 18 -20.85 -0.78 45.49
N ARG A 19 -21.85 0.12 45.49
CA ARG A 19 -22.23 0.90 44.29
C ARG A 19 -21.15 1.90 43.85
N ARG A 20 -20.43 2.53 44.79
CA ARG A 20 -19.27 3.39 44.46
C ARG A 20 -18.10 2.59 43.91
N SER A 21 -17.79 1.41 44.46
CA SER A 21 -16.69 0.59 43.96
C SER A 21 -16.96 0.03 42.56
N ILE A 22 -18.22 -0.31 42.26
CA ILE A 22 -18.66 -0.75 40.93
C ILE A 22 -18.64 0.42 39.93
N SER A 23 -19.03 1.62 40.37
CA SER A 23 -18.98 2.85 39.54
C SER A 23 -17.54 3.24 39.19
N ALA A 24 -16.64 3.28 40.18
CA ALA A 24 -15.23 3.63 39.97
C ALA A 24 -14.53 2.61 39.05
N LYS A 25 -14.77 1.31 39.27
CA LYS A 25 -14.23 0.26 38.39
C LYS A 25 -14.79 0.35 36.97
N GLY A 26 -16.04 0.81 36.80
CA GLY A 26 -16.62 1.08 35.49
C GLY A 26 -15.98 2.27 34.78
N GLU A 27 -15.71 3.36 35.50
CA GLU A 27 -15.01 4.55 34.97
C GLU A 27 -13.59 4.22 34.52
N ASP A 28 -12.84 3.42 35.30
CA ASP A 28 -11.49 2.98 34.94
C ASP A 28 -11.48 2.12 33.67
N ILE A 29 -12.41 1.16 33.55
CA ILE A 29 -12.54 0.32 32.36
C ILE A 29 -12.89 1.17 31.12
N MET A 30 -13.78 2.15 31.27
CA MET A 30 -14.15 3.05 30.17
C MET A 30 -12.99 3.95 29.76
N ALA A 31 -12.20 4.45 30.72
CA ALA A 31 -11.00 5.23 30.44
C ALA A 31 -9.94 4.41 29.70
N ASP A 32 -9.75 3.14 30.06
CA ASP A 32 -8.84 2.23 29.36
C ASP A 32 -9.33 1.87 27.95
N ILE A 33 -10.63 1.66 27.77
CA ILE A 33 -11.23 1.44 26.44
C ILE A 33 -11.04 2.68 25.57
N GLU A 34 -11.34 3.87 26.08
CA GLU A 34 -11.17 5.13 25.36
C GLU A 34 -9.71 5.37 25.00
N LYS A 35 -8.78 5.13 25.93
CA LYS A 35 -7.34 5.24 25.67
C LYS A 35 -6.87 4.26 24.61
N ASN A 36 -7.38 3.03 24.60
CA ASN A 36 -7.07 2.04 23.57
C ASN A 36 -7.65 2.44 22.21
N ILE A 37 -8.89 2.93 22.16
CA ILE A 37 -9.54 3.45 20.94
C ILE A 37 -8.77 4.66 20.41
N GLN A 38 -8.38 5.59 21.28
CA GLN A 38 -7.57 6.76 20.90
C GLN A 38 -6.17 6.36 20.45
N GLY A 39 -5.57 5.36 21.07
CA GLY A 39 -4.31 4.75 20.62
C GLY A 39 -4.45 4.16 19.21
N GLU A 40 -5.48 3.34 18.97
CA GLU A 40 -5.78 2.75 17.67
C GLU A 40 -6.07 3.82 16.60
N ASN A 41 -6.82 4.86 16.96
CA ASN A 41 -7.15 5.98 16.07
C ASN A 41 -5.94 6.88 15.78
N ARG A 42 -4.98 7.02 16.71
CA ARG A 42 -3.75 7.79 16.49
C ARG A 42 -2.88 7.18 15.40
N TRP A 43 -2.69 5.85 15.41
CA TRP A 43 -1.96 5.14 14.35
C TRP A 43 -2.72 5.16 13.00
N ARG A 44 -4.06 5.19 13.03
CA ARG A 44 -4.88 5.34 11.82
C ARG A 44 -4.90 6.76 11.24
N SER A 45 -4.67 7.78 12.07
CA SER A 45 -4.76 9.20 11.71
C SER A 45 -3.42 9.88 11.50
N SER A 46 -2.30 9.18 11.76
CA SER A 46 -0.96 9.68 11.44
C SER A 46 -0.90 10.05 9.96
N THR A 47 -0.46 11.27 9.72
CA THR A 47 -0.47 11.98 8.43
C THR A 47 0.39 11.32 7.35
N ASP A 48 1.11 10.26 7.70
CA ASP A 48 1.92 9.43 6.81
C ASP A 48 1.02 8.47 6.03
N SER A 49 0.85 8.79 4.75
CA SER A 49 0.10 7.95 3.82
C SER A 49 1.05 6.88 3.26
N PRO A 50 1.03 5.64 3.75
CA PRO A 50 1.79 4.52 3.17
C PRO A 50 1.53 4.37 1.67
N THR A 51 0.32 4.74 1.22
CA THR A 51 -0.08 4.82 -0.17
C THR A 51 0.80 5.74 -1.01
N ALA A 52 1.16 6.91 -0.48
CA ALA A 52 2.02 7.84 -1.21
C ALA A 52 3.43 7.26 -1.35
N THR A 53 3.96 6.65 -0.29
CA THR A 53 5.24 5.94 -0.34
C THR A 53 5.19 4.81 -1.37
N GLY A 54 4.16 3.96 -1.33
CA GLY A 54 3.99 2.87 -2.29
C GLY A 54 3.86 3.35 -3.75
N PHE A 55 3.26 4.52 -4.00
CA PHE A 55 3.21 5.09 -5.34
C PHE A 55 4.54 5.69 -5.78
N VAL A 56 5.28 6.39 -4.91
CA VAL A 56 6.62 6.91 -5.25
C VAL A 56 7.58 5.76 -5.55
N VAL A 57 7.60 4.74 -4.69
CA VAL A 57 8.49 3.59 -4.81
C VAL A 57 8.21 2.82 -6.09
N MET A 58 6.94 2.51 -6.36
CA MET A 58 6.51 1.90 -7.62
C MET A 58 6.89 2.76 -8.84
N GLY A 59 6.62 4.07 -8.77
CA GLY A 59 6.83 4.97 -9.90
C GLY A 59 8.29 5.16 -10.27
N LEU A 60 9.16 5.41 -9.29
CA LEU A 60 10.59 5.57 -9.51
C LEU A 60 11.24 4.28 -10.00
N THR A 61 10.87 3.13 -9.43
CA THR A 61 11.36 1.82 -9.85
C THR A 61 10.99 1.54 -11.30
N LEU A 62 9.74 1.81 -11.68
CA LEU A 62 9.27 1.57 -13.04
C LEU A 62 9.94 2.50 -14.06
N MET A 63 10.14 3.78 -13.71
CA MET A 63 10.90 4.72 -14.53
C MET A 63 12.32 4.22 -14.74
N LEU A 64 13.03 3.86 -13.67
CA LEU A 64 14.40 3.36 -13.73
C LEU A 64 14.52 2.11 -14.59
N PHE A 65 13.64 1.12 -14.37
CA PHE A 65 13.57 -0.09 -15.19
C PHE A 65 13.34 0.24 -16.67
N SER A 66 12.38 1.13 -16.95
CA SER A 66 12.00 1.48 -18.31
C SER A 66 13.08 2.28 -19.05
N PHE A 67 13.75 3.23 -18.39
CA PHE A 67 14.88 3.95 -18.98
C PHE A 67 16.03 3.03 -19.36
N ASN A 68 16.37 2.08 -18.46
CA ASN A 68 17.43 1.11 -18.71
C ASN A 68 17.08 0.18 -19.90
N ARG A 69 15.85 -0.32 -19.93
CA ARG A 69 15.40 -1.31 -20.95
C ARG A 69 15.07 -0.68 -22.31
N ALA A 70 14.72 0.60 -22.33
CA ALA A 70 14.61 1.40 -23.56
C ALA A 70 15.97 1.84 -24.12
N HIS A 71 17.08 1.54 -23.44
CA HIS A 71 18.44 2.02 -23.79
C HIS A 71 18.55 3.56 -23.86
N LEU A 72 17.71 4.28 -23.12
CA LEU A 72 17.77 5.75 -23.05
C LEU A 72 18.88 6.23 -22.12
N VAL A 73 19.17 5.45 -21.08
CA VAL A 73 20.24 5.71 -20.11
C VAL A 73 20.85 4.37 -19.69
N THR A 74 22.18 4.28 -19.64
CA THR A 74 22.91 3.10 -19.18
C THR A 74 23.26 3.26 -17.69
N PHE A 75 22.60 2.48 -16.82
CA PHE A 75 22.79 2.59 -15.37
C PHE A 75 23.81 1.60 -14.78
N GLY A 76 24.51 0.81 -15.61
CA GLY A 76 25.35 -0.29 -15.14
C GLY A 76 24.53 -1.32 -14.34
N ASP A 77 25.06 -1.84 -13.24
CA ASP A 77 24.36 -2.80 -12.37
C ASP A 77 23.51 -2.13 -11.27
N ASN A 78 23.60 -0.80 -11.14
CA ASN A 78 22.95 -0.03 -10.06
C ASN A 78 21.43 -0.13 -10.09
N TRP A 79 20.82 -0.26 -11.28
CA TRP A 79 19.37 -0.38 -11.41
C TRP A 79 18.83 -1.66 -10.76
N LEU A 80 19.61 -2.75 -10.77
CA LEU A 80 19.17 -4.03 -10.22
C LEU A 80 19.03 -3.95 -8.70
N ALA A 81 20.01 -3.34 -8.03
CA ALA A 81 19.96 -3.11 -6.59
C ALA A 81 18.77 -2.22 -6.18
N SER A 82 18.52 -1.14 -6.93
CA SER A 82 17.37 -0.28 -6.69
C SER A 82 16.04 -1.00 -6.88
N VAL A 83 15.88 -1.80 -7.94
CA VAL A 83 14.66 -2.56 -8.17
C VAL A 83 14.45 -3.62 -7.07
N LEU A 84 15.52 -4.23 -6.54
CA LEU A 84 15.44 -5.25 -5.48
C LEU A 84 14.99 -4.64 -4.15
N PHE A 85 15.73 -3.65 -3.65
CA PHE A 85 15.50 -3.12 -2.31
C PHE A 85 14.40 -2.08 -2.27
N TYR A 86 14.38 -1.17 -3.24
CA TYR A 86 13.38 -0.11 -3.29
C TYR A 86 12.09 -0.66 -3.89
N GLY A 87 12.14 -1.13 -5.13
CA GLY A 87 10.98 -1.66 -5.84
C GLY A 87 10.35 -2.89 -5.19
N GLY A 88 11.17 -3.78 -4.62
CA GLY A 88 10.71 -4.97 -3.92
C GLY A 88 10.47 -4.75 -2.44
N GLY A 89 11.57 -4.68 -1.67
CA GLY A 89 11.52 -4.67 -0.20
C GLY A 89 10.68 -3.53 0.39
N LEU A 90 10.98 -2.28 0.04
CA LEU A 90 10.25 -1.14 0.59
C LEU A 90 8.78 -1.11 0.14
N GLN A 91 8.49 -1.57 -1.08
CA GLN A 91 7.12 -1.69 -1.59
C GLN A 91 6.29 -2.72 -0.80
N ILE A 92 6.89 -3.86 -0.42
CA ILE A 92 6.25 -4.87 0.44
C ILE A 92 5.93 -4.24 1.81
N LEU A 93 6.86 -3.50 2.40
CA LEU A 93 6.63 -2.82 3.69
C LEU A 93 5.47 -1.82 3.60
N ALA A 94 5.36 -1.06 2.51
CA ALA A 94 4.23 -0.17 2.28
C ALA A 94 2.89 -0.94 2.20
N GLY A 95 2.87 -2.11 1.55
CA GLY A 95 1.70 -2.98 1.49
C GLY A 95 1.30 -3.58 2.83
N LEU A 96 2.28 -4.08 3.61
CA LEU A 96 2.03 -4.58 4.97
C LEU A 96 1.49 -3.48 5.89
N TYR A 97 1.99 -2.25 5.75
CA TYR A 97 1.47 -1.12 6.51
C TYR A 97 0.01 -0.80 6.12
N GLU A 98 -0.37 -0.89 4.84
CA GLU A 98 -1.78 -0.73 4.42
C GLU A 98 -2.70 -1.81 4.98
N TRP A 99 -2.19 -3.03 5.21
CA TRP A 99 -2.94 -4.10 5.87
C TRP A 99 -3.36 -3.68 7.28
N THR A 100 -2.47 -3.01 8.03
CA THR A 100 -2.78 -2.50 9.37
C THR A 100 -3.85 -1.39 9.36
N ARG A 101 -3.99 -0.67 8.24
CA ARG A 101 -5.02 0.36 8.03
C ARG A 101 -6.32 -0.17 7.44
N ARG A 102 -6.45 -1.48 7.22
CA ARG A 102 -7.62 -2.14 6.61
C ARG A 102 -7.92 -1.67 5.18
N CYS A 103 -6.91 -1.17 4.47
CA CYS A 103 -7.02 -0.84 3.05
C CYS A 103 -6.63 -2.06 2.21
N VAL A 104 -7.59 -2.95 1.95
CA VAL A 104 -7.34 -4.22 1.23
C VAL A 104 -6.77 -3.99 -0.17
N PHE A 105 -7.28 -2.98 -0.89
CA PHE A 105 -6.80 -2.67 -2.24
C PHE A 105 -5.32 -2.29 -2.25
N GLY A 106 -4.91 -1.35 -1.39
CA GLY A 106 -3.52 -0.89 -1.30
C GLY A 106 -2.60 -2.01 -0.82
N ALA A 107 -3.04 -2.79 0.16
CA ALA A 107 -2.25 -3.89 0.70
C ALA A 107 -2.00 -4.98 -0.35
N VAL A 108 -3.01 -5.38 -1.12
CA VAL A 108 -2.85 -6.35 -2.22
C VAL A 108 -1.99 -5.76 -3.32
N ALA A 109 -2.25 -4.52 -3.77
CA ALA A 109 -1.51 -3.92 -4.86
C ALA A 109 0.00 -3.78 -4.53
N PHE A 110 0.35 -3.17 -3.39
CA PHE A 110 1.75 -2.91 -3.06
C PHE A 110 2.52 -4.17 -2.69
N THR A 111 1.92 -5.07 -1.91
CA THR A 111 2.60 -6.32 -1.53
C THR A 111 2.86 -7.18 -2.77
N SER A 112 1.85 -7.34 -3.65
CA SER A 112 2.00 -8.12 -4.88
C SER A 112 3.02 -7.49 -5.84
N PHE A 113 3.00 -6.17 -6.04
CA PHE A 113 3.98 -5.53 -6.92
C PHE A 113 5.40 -5.54 -6.35
N GLY A 114 5.56 -5.47 -5.03
CA GLY A 114 6.87 -5.66 -4.40
C GLY A 114 7.42 -7.06 -4.64
N PHE A 115 6.59 -8.10 -4.46
CA PHE A 115 7.01 -9.46 -4.80
C PHE A 115 7.27 -9.64 -6.30
N PHE A 116 6.49 -9.01 -7.18
CA PHE A 116 6.74 -9.00 -8.62
C PHE A 116 8.14 -8.51 -8.96
N TRP A 117 8.61 -7.42 -8.36
CA TRP A 117 9.96 -6.90 -8.62
C TRP A 117 11.04 -7.84 -8.11
N LEU A 118 10.87 -8.41 -6.92
CA LEU A 118 11.80 -9.41 -6.37
C LEU A 118 11.89 -10.65 -7.26
N SER A 119 10.75 -11.21 -7.69
CA SER A 119 10.72 -12.39 -8.56
C SER A 119 11.23 -12.07 -9.96
N LEU A 120 10.98 -10.87 -10.50
CA LEU A 120 11.52 -10.45 -11.80
C LEU A 120 13.05 -10.39 -11.78
N ILE A 121 13.65 -9.87 -10.70
CA ILE A 121 15.11 -9.90 -10.52
C ILE A 121 15.63 -11.32 -10.39
N ALA A 122 14.98 -12.17 -9.60
CA ALA A 122 15.38 -13.57 -9.48
C ALA A 122 15.40 -14.28 -10.84
N LEU A 123 14.41 -13.99 -11.71
CA LEU A 123 14.37 -14.49 -13.08
C LEU A 123 15.52 -13.93 -13.95
N PHE A 124 15.91 -12.67 -13.77
CA PHE A 124 17.07 -12.10 -14.47
C PHE A 124 18.41 -12.69 -14.01
N LEU A 125 18.54 -12.99 -12.71
CA LEU A 125 19.73 -13.59 -12.12
C LEU A 125 19.82 -15.10 -12.36
N SER A 126 18.71 -15.79 -12.61
CA SER A 126 18.66 -17.25 -12.81
C SER A 126 19.71 -17.85 -13.76
N PRO A 127 20.10 -17.22 -14.90
CA PRO A 127 21.13 -17.76 -15.78
C PRO A 127 22.53 -17.69 -15.17
N MET A 128 22.79 -16.70 -14.30
CA MET A 128 24.08 -16.54 -13.63
C MET A 128 24.33 -17.65 -12.60
N VAL A 129 23.26 -18.25 -12.06
CA VAL A 129 23.31 -19.31 -11.04
C VAL A 129 23.07 -20.70 -11.65
N GLY A 130 22.96 -20.80 -12.98
CA GLY A 130 22.78 -22.08 -13.69
C GLY A 130 21.37 -22.68 -13.60
N TRP A 131 20.35 -21.91 -13.24
CA TRP A 131 18.95 -22.38 -13.10
C TRP A 131 18.13 -22.28 -14.40
N SER A 132 18.74 -21.93 -15.55
CA SER A 132 17.99 -21.64 -16.78
C SER A 132 17.65 -22.90 -17.59
N GLY A 133 16.36 -23.13 -17.83
CA GLY A 133 15.86 -24.11 -18.80
C GLY A 133 15.69 -23.55 -20.22
N GLU A 134 15.41 -24.42 -21.18
CA GLU A 134 15.06 -24.06 -22.55
C GLU A 134 13.75 -23.22 -22.60
N HIS A 135 13.63 -22.31 -23.56
CA HIS A 135 12.47 -21.39 -23.74
C HIS A 135 12.28 -20.25 -22.70
N ARG A 136 13.37 -19.74 -22.11
CA ARG A 136 13.35 -18.63 -21.13
C ARG A 136 12.55 -17.38 -21.56
N LEU A 137 12.65 -16.95 -22.82
CA LEU A 137 11.96 -15.74 -23.29
C LEU A 137 10.43 -15.91 -23.32
N VAL A 138 9.95 -17.07 -23.77
CA VAL A 138 8.52 -17.38 -23.81
C VAL A 138 7.97 -17.50 -22.39
N ALA A 139 8.69 -18.21 -21.50
CA ALA A 139 8.29 -18.31 -20.09
C ALA A 139 8.23 -16.94 -19.40
N LEU A 140 9.22 -16.06 -19.65
CA LEU A 140 9.20 -14.69 -19.12
C LEU A 140 8.05 -13.87 -19.69
N ALA A 141 7.73 -14.01 -20.98
CA ALA A 141 6.59 -13.34 -21.58
C ALA A 141 5.26 -13.81 -20.96
N CYS A 142 5.05 -15.12 -20.79
CA CYS A 142 3.88 -15.67 -20.10
C CYS A 142 3.77 -15.17 -18.65
N TYR A 143 4.89 -15.12 -17.93
CA TYR A 143 4.95 -14.53 -16.59
C TYR A 143 4.50 -13.07 -16.59
N LEU A 144 4.98 -12.25 -17.52
CA LEU A 144 4.58 -10.83 -17.64
C LEU A 144 3.11 -10.69 -18.07
N ILE A 145 2.57 -11.58 -18.90
CA ILE A 145 1.14 -11.61 -19.25
C ILE A 145 0.29 -11.84 -18.00
N PHE A 146 0.66 -12.82 -17.17
CA PHE A 146 -0.06 -13.09 -15.92
C PHE A 146 -0.09 -11.85 -15.01
N TRP A 147 1.06 -11.18 -14.83
CA TRP A 147 1.13 -9.94 -14.06
C TRP A 147 0.39 -8.77 -14.72
N GLY A 148 0.39 -8.69 -16.05
CA GLY A 148 -0.38 -7.72 -16.82
C GLY A 148 -1.88 -7.90 -16.61
N LEU A 149 -2.38 -9.14 -16.61
CA LEU A 149 -3.76 -9.48 -16.32
C LEU A 149 -4.13 -9.15 -14.87
N PHE A 150 -3.31 -9.54 -13.90
CA PHE A 150 -3.48 -9.15 -12.50
C PHE A 150 -3.58 -7.63 -12.33
N SER A 151 -2.70 -6.88 -13.00
CA SER A 151 -2.75 -5.42 -13.02
C SER A 151 -4.02 -4.88 -13.68
N GLY A 152 -4.52 -5.56 -14.71
CA GLY A 152 -5.80 -5.27 -15.35
C GLY A 152 -7.00 -5.49 -14.41
N LEU A 153 -6.96 -6.53 -13.58
CA LEU A 153 -7.96 -6.75 -12.53
C LEU A 153 -7.94 -5.63 -11.48
N LEU A 154 -6.75 -5.20 -11.05
CA LEU A 154 -6.62 -4.05 -10.15
C LEU A 154 -7.11 -2.76 -10.80
N PHE A 155 -6.83 -2.55 -12.08
CA PHE A 155 -7.39 -1.43 -12.84
C PHE A 155 -8.92 -1.44 -12.83
N MET A 156 -9.57 -2.60 -13.05
CA MET A 156 -11.02 -2.72 -12.93
C MET A 156 -11.53 -2.36 -11.53
N GLY A 157 -10.79 -2.72 -10.48
CA GLY A 157 -11.06 -2.29 -9.11
C GLY A 157 -10.99 -0.77 -8.90
N THR A 158 -10.27 -0.04 -9.76
CA THR A 158 -10.14 1.42 -9.71
C THR A 158 -11.14 2.19 -10.59
N LEU A 159 -12.10 1.52 -11.23
CA LEU A 159 -13.03 2.19 -12.15
C LEU A 159 -13.86 3.29 -11.49
N ASN A 160 -14.18 3.12 -10.20
CA ASN A 160 -14.91 4.10 -9.39
C ASN A 160 -14.01 5.19 -8.76
N GLN A 161 -12.70 5.14 -8.99
CA GLN A 161 -11.74 6.11 -8.47
C GLN A 161 -11.51 7.27 -9.46
N PRO A 162 -11.00 8.42 -8.99
CA PRO A 162 -10.65 9.54 -9.88
C PRO A 162 -9.69 9.10 -11.00
N ARG A 163 -9.82 9.73 -12.17
CA ARG A 163 -8.98 9.42 -13.35
C ARG A 163 -7.48 9.42 -13.05
N ALA A 164 -7.03 10.30 -12.15
CA ALA A 164 -5.64 10.42 -11.74
C ALA A 164 -5.09 9.14 -11.07
N THR A 165 -5.92 8.42 -10.31
CA THR A 165 -5.55 7.15 -9.67
C THR A 165 -5.74 5.98 -10.62
N ARG A 166 -6.78 6.04 -11.47
CA ARG A 166 -7.13 4.97 -12.39
C ARG A 166 -6.13 4.79 -13.54
N LEU A 167 -5.63 5.89 -14.11
CA LEU A 167 -4.78 5.87 -15.30
C LEU A 167 -3.44 5.11 -15.08
N PRO A 168 -2.70 5.30 -13.98
CA PRO A 168 -1.49 4.54 -13.71
C PRO A 168 -1.68 3.01 -13.72
N PHE A 169 -2.77 2.49 -13.15
CA PHE A 169 -3.01 1.04 -13.15
C PHE A 169 -3.27 0.48 -14.55
N ALA A 170 -3.99 1.24 -15.40
CA ALA A 170 -4.16 0.89 -16.81
C ALA A 170 -2.83 0.90 -17.55
N LEU A 171 -2.04 1.96 -17.38
CA LEU A 171 -0.74 2.09 -18.03
C LEU A 171 0.24 1.01 -17.58
N PHE A 172 0.22 0.61 -16.32
CA PHE A 172 1.06 -0.47 -15.80
C PHE A 172 0.69 -1.82 -16.40
N SER A 173 -0.61 -2.15 -16.46
CA SER A 173 -1.09 -3.36 -17.13
C SER A 173 -0.69 -3.37 -18.61
N PHE A 174 -0.89 -2.25 -19.30
CA PHE A 174 -0.50 -2.08 -20.70
C PHE A 174 1.01 -2.23 -20.92
N PHE A 175 1.83 -1.64 -20.04
CA PHE A 175 3.29 -1.79 -20.05
C PHE A 175 3.71 -3.26 -19.98
N LEU A 176 3.16 -4.03 -19.03
CA LEU A 176 3.51 -5.45 -18.86
C LEU A 176 3.11 -6.30 -20.06
N LEU A 177 1.92 -6.04 -20.62
CA LEU A 177 1.43 -6.77 -21.80
C LEU A 177 2.24 -6.42 -23.07
N LEU A 178 2.61 -5.14 -23.24
CA LEU A 178 3.50 -4.75 -24.34
C LEU A 178 4.91 -5.30 -24.18
N GLU A 179 5.47 -5.32 -22.96
CA GLU A 179 6.78 -5.94 -22.72
C GLU A 179 6.75 -7.44 -23.02
N ALA A 180 5.68 -8.14 -22.61
CA ALA A 180 5.51 -9.55 -22.98
C ALA A 180 5.44 -9.75 -24.50
N ALA A 181 4.64 -8.93 -25.20
CA ALA A 181 4.55 -8.98 -26.65
C ALA A 181 5.91 -8.66 -27.32
N SER A 182 6.68 -7.74 -26.75
CA SER A 182 8.02 -7.40 -27.23
C SER A 182 8.99 -8.58 -27.12
N LEU A 183 8.94 -9.33 -26.01
CA LEU A 183 9.75 -10.53 -25.81
C LEU A 183 9.39 -11.67 -26.77
N MET A 184 8.11 -11.81 -27.13
CA MET A 184 7.66 -12.86 -28.05
C MET A 184 7.93 -12.52 -29.51
N THR A 185 7.75 -11.25 -29.89
CA THR A 185 7.88 -10.81 -31.29
C THR A 185 9.29 -10.37 -31.66
N GLY A 186 10.11 -9.97 -30.68
CA GLY A 186 11.43 -9.38 -30.89
C GLY A 186 11.41 -8.00 -31.54
N VAL A 187 10.23 -7.39 -31.69
CA VAL A 187 10.08 -6.14 -32.44
C VAL A 187 10.49 -4.93 -31.59
N SER A 188 11.53 -4.22 -32.03
CA SER A 188 12.12 -3.10 -31.29
C SER A 188 11.15 -1.96 -31.00
N TRP A 189 10.22 -1.64 -31.91
CA TRP A 189 9.25 -0.56 -31.67
C TRP A 189 8.26 -0.91 -30.56
N VAL A 190 7.84 -2.18 -30.46
CA VAL A 190 6.91 -2.66 -29.41
C VAL A 190 7.58 -2.51 -28.04
N ARG A 191 8.86 -2.90 -27.95
CA ARG A 191 9.67 -2.72 -26.74
C ARG A 191 9.80 -1.23 -26.36
N PHE A 192 10.09 -0.37 -27.33
CA PHE A 192 10.17 1.06 -27.09
C PHE A 192 8.84 1.64 -26.58
N ALA A 193 7.72 1.27 -27.21
CA ALA A 193 6.37 1.69 -26.80
C ALA A 193 6.02 1.19 -25.38
N ALA A 194 6.40 -0.04 -25.03
CA ALA A 194 6.24 -0.58 -23.69
C ALA A 194 6.91 0.33 -22.66
N HIS A 195 8.20 0.60 -22.84
CA HIS A 195 8.96 1.40 -21.87
C HIS A 195 8.55 2.87 -21.84
N LEU A 196 8.04 3.44 -22.93
CA LEU A 196 7.45 4.78 -22.90
C LEU A 196 6.17 4.81 -22.03
N ALA A 197 5.33 3.78 -22.13
CA ALA A 197 4.18 3.62 -21.24
C ALA A 197 4.62 3.43 -19.78
N GLY A 198 5.70 2.66 -19.53
CA GLY A 198 6.30 2.48 -18.21
C GLY A 198 6.80 3.78 -17.59
N ILE A 199 7.57 4.59 -18.34
CA ILE A 199 8.04 5.91 -17.90
C ILE A 199 6.86 6.83 -17.57
N SER A 200 5.85 6.86 -18.46
CA SER A 200 4.65 7.68 -18.27
C SER A 200 3.86 7.26 -17.03
N CYS A 201 3.67 5.95 -16.84
CA CYS A 201 3.04 5.39 -15.65
C CYS A 201 3.78 5.79 -14.38
N GLY A 202 5.10 5.62 -14.36
CA GLY A 202 5.89 5.91 -13.18
C GLY A 202 5.90 7.39 -12.83
N GLY A 203 6.01 8.27 -13.82
CA GLY A 203 5.88 9.71 -13.64
C GLY A 203 4.53 10.12 -13.05
N LEU A 204 3.43 9.54 -13.56
CA LEU A 204 2.09 9.80 -13.03
C LEU A 204 1.92 9.33 -11.58
N LEU A 205 2.48 8.17 -11.20
CA LEU A 205 2.43 7.69 -9.81
C LEU A 205 3.17 8.63 -8.87
N VAL A 206 4.36 9.09 -9.25
CA VAL A 206 5.14 10.05 -8.45
C VAL A 206 4.37 11.38 -8.32
N LEU A 207 3.83 11.91 -9.41
CA LEU A 207 3.03 13.14 -9.38
C LEU A 207 1.77 12.98 -8.51
N LEU A 208 1.09 11.85 -8.59
CA LEU A 208 -0.08 11.54 -7.75
C LEU A 208 0.30 11.53 -6.28
N ALA A 209 1.40 10.86 -5.92
CA ALA A 209 1.89 10.80 -4.55
C ALA A 209 2.28 12.18 -4.01
N LEU A 210 2.99 12.97 -4.80
CA LEU A 210 3.35 14.35 -4.45
C LEU A 210 2.11 15.22 -4.26
N ARG A 211 1.12 15.12 -5.16
CA ARG A 211 -0.14 15.86 -5.03
C ARG A 211 -0.88 15.50 -3.74
N HIS A 212 -0.97 14.21 -3.40
CA HIS A 212 -1.62 13.79 -2.16
C HIS A 212 -0.91 14.29 -0.90
N ARG A 213 0.43 14.39 -0.90
CA ARG A 213 1.21 14.88 0.26
C ARG A 213 1.29 16.40 0.33
N TRP A 214 1.49 17.11 -0.77
CA TRP A 214 1.59 18.57 -0.78
C TRP A 214 0.23 19.24 -0.56
N ALA A 215 -0.87 18.62 -1.01
CA ALA A 215 -2.22 19.06 -0.63
C ALA A 215 -2.46 18.92 0.89
N ALA A 216 -1.86 17.90 1.53
CA ALA A 216 -1.93 17.73 2.98
C ALA A 216 -1.00 18.68 3.76
N ALA A 217 0.15 19.05 3.19
CA ALA A 217 1.10 20.00 3.79
C ALA A 217 0.65 21.47 3.70
N GLY A 218 -0.09 21.84 2.65
CA GLY A 218 -0.64 23.19 2.46
C GLY A 218 -1.99 23.44 3.15
N ALA A 219 -2.62 22.41 3.72
CA ALA A 219 -3.86 22.56 4.47
C ALA A 219 -3.54 23.15 5.86
N PRO A 220 -4.14 24.29 6.26
CA PRO A 220 -3.95 24.80 7.62
C PRO A 220 -4.39 23.74 8.63
N VAL A 221 -3.58 23.53 9.66
CA VAL A 221 -3.79 22.59 10.80
C VAL A 221 -5.16 22.75 11.50
N ARG A 222 -5.88 23.83 11.19
CA ARG A 222 -7.10 24.34 11.85
C ARG A 222 -8.37 23.49 11.72
N LYS A 223 -8.36 22.33 11.05
CA LYS A 223 -9.54 21.43 10.97
C LYS A 223 -9.35 20.05 11.59
N ARG A 224 -8.27 19.83 12.37
CA ARG A 224 -8.05 18.54 13.03
C ARG A 224 -8.61 18.45 14.47
N CYS A 225 -9.17 19.54 15.01
CA CYS A 225 -9.84 19.59 16.32
C CYS A 225 -11.18 20.37 16.26
N ARG A 226 -12.12 19.97 15.40
CA ARG A 226 -13.52 20.45 15.44
C ARG A 226 -14.51 19.30 15.24
N ALA A 227 -14.31 18.27 16.04
CA ALA A 227 -15.32 17.52 16.77
C ALA A 227 -14.62 17.40 18.12
N ASP A 228 -14.95 18.24 19.10
CA ASP A 228 -16.17 18.11 19.90
C ASP A 228 -16.72 19.49 20.27
N SER A 229 -18.00 19.68 19.95
CA SER A 229 -18.90 20.64 20.60
C SER A 229 -19.57 19.96 21.77
#